data_AF-A0A453SRA5-F1
#
_entry.id   AF-A0A453SRA5-F1
#
_cell.length_a   1.000
_cell.length_b   1.000
_cell.length_c   1.000
_cell.angle_alpha   90.00
_cell.angle_beta   90.00
_cell.angle_gamma   90.00
#
_symmetry.space_group_name_H-M   'P 1'
#
loop_
_entity.id
_entity.type
_entity.pdbx_description
1 polymer ?
#
loop_
_entity_poly.entity_id
_entity_poly.type
_entity_poly.pdbx_seq_one_letter_code
_entity_poly.pdbx_strand_id
1 'polypeptide(L)'
;PSSSSPVEIRTHSSLRPTTVFCMASSTAFLLLLVAALHVCCCRGQGGHAGTGVAAIYSLGDSITDTGNLVKEAPPGAFETIKHLPYGLTFGRPTGRCSDGLLMIDFLAQDMGLPFLNPYLAMNRSFDHGANFAVAGATAMDPADQFNGRFSMPFTANSLKLQLRWFKDFMKSTFNTDEEIRKRLQSSLVLVGEIGGNDYNFALFGNKNVSEVEKLIPAVVQTIIDATKVPSQVF
;
A
#
# COMPACT_ATOMS: atom_id res chain seq x y z
N PRO A 1 -55.36 17.71 -73.39
CA PRO A 1 -54.47 17.93 -74.55
C PRO A 1 -53.03 18.19 -74.06
N SER A 2 -52.06 17.30 -74.18
CA SER A 2 -51.67 16.50 -75.34
C SER A 2 -50.83 15.30 -74.89
N SER A 3 -51.04 14.22 -75.62
CA SER A 3 -50.33 12.94 -75.67
C SER A 3 -48.82 13.02 -75.92
N SER A 4 -48.05 12.08 -75.35
CA SER A 4 -47.13 11.21 -76.10
C SER A 4 -46.50 10.12 -75.20
N SER A 5 -46.77 8.87 -75.52
CA SER A 5 -45.90 7.70 -75.27
C SER A 5 -45.35 7.24 -76.64
N PRO A 6 -44.51 6.19 -76.80
CA PRO A 6 -43.54 5.48 -75.93
C PRO A 6 -42.13 5.36 -76.60
N VAL A 7 -41.13 4.71 -75.99
CA VAL A 7 -40.44 3.44 -76.39
C VAL A 7 -39.01 3.54 -75.78
N GLU A 8 -38.42 2.57 -75.06
CA GLU A 8 -37.82 1.33 -75.58
C GLU A 8 -37.51 0.29 -74.48
N ILE A 9 -37.46 -0.97 -74.91
CA ILE A 9 -37.36 -2.24 -74.17
C ILE A 9 -35.90 -2.73 -74.13
N ARG A 10 -35.44 -3.32 -73.02
CA ARG A 10 -34.64 -4.58 -72.93
C ARG A 10 -34.23 -4.88 -71.48
N THR A 11 -34.86 -5.82 -70.77
CA THR A 11 -34.71 -7.30 -70.74
C THR A 11 -33.62 -7.84 -69.81
N HIS A 12 -34.07 -8.76 -68.94
CA HIS A 12 -33.35 -9.85 -68.25
C HIS A 12 -32.34 -9.42 -67.16
N SER A 13 -32.25 -10.04 -65.98
CA SER A 13 -32.79 -11.29 -65.45
C SER A 13 -32.35 -11.46 -63.99
N SER A 14 -32.95 -12.45 -63.32
CA SER A 14 -32.46 -13.16 -62.12
C SER A 14 -32.90 -12.60 -60.76
N LEU A 15 -34.02 -13.15 -60.28
CA LEU A 15 -34.29 -13.39 -58.87
C LEU A 15 -33.19 -14.27 -58.26
N ARG A 16 -32.73 -13.92 -57.05
CA ARG A 16 -32.09 -14.86 -56.12
C ARG A 16 -32.72 -14.71 -54.72
N PRO A 17 -32.74 -15.80 -53.93
CA PRO A 17 -33.63 -15.95 -52.79
C PRO A 17 -33.14 -15.22 -51.55
N THR A 18 -34.07 -14.67 -50.78
CA THR A 18 -33.86 -14.24 -49.39
C THR A 18 -33.69 -15.49 -48.53
N THR A 19 -32.45 -15.85 -48.23
CA THR A 19 -32.16 -16.91 -47.24
C THR A 19 -32.22 -16.32 -45.84
N VAL A 20 -33.18 -16.81 -45.06
CA VAL A 20 -33.30 -16.60 -43.61
C VAL A 20 -32.02 -17.09 -42.94
N PHE A 21 -31.26 -16.20 -42.30
CA PHE A 21 -30.16 -16.61 -41.44
C PHE A 21 -30.68 -16.94 -40.03
N CYS A 22 -30.30 -18.14 -39.60
CA CYS A 22 -30.70 -18.82 -38.39
C CYS A 22 -30.20 -18.10 -37.11
N MET A 23 -31.11 -17.75 -36.18
CA MET A 23 -30.77 -17.21 -34.84
C MET A 23 -30.26 -18.28 -33.85
N ALA A 24 -29.65 -19.37 -34.32
CA ALA A 24 -29.15 -20.44 -33.45
C ALA A 24 -27.73 -20.17 -32.88
N SER A 25 -27.10 -19.03 -33.22
CA SER A 25 -25.72 -18.75 -32.80
C SER A 25 -25.58 -18.07 -31.43
N SER A 26 -26.62 -17.42 -30.90
CA SER A 26 -26.48 -16.57 -29.71
C SER A 26 -26.55 -17.33 -28.38
N THR A 27 -27.31 -18.42 -28.30
CA THR A 27 -27.45 -19.20 -27.06
C THR A 27 -26.21 -20.05 -26.77
N ALA A 28 -25.61 -20.64 -27.80
CA ALA A 28 -24.35 -21.37 -27.68
C ALA A 28 -23.19 -20.47 -27.24
N PHE A 29 -23.15 -19.24 -27.76
CA PHE A 29 -22.14 -18.25 -27.38
C PHE A 29 -22.32 -17.77 -25.94
N LEU A 30 -23.56 -17.59 -25.49
CA LEU A 30 -23.88 -17.23 -24.12
C LEU A 30 -23.53 -18.36 -23.13
N LEU A 31 -23.80 -19.62 -23.49
CA LEU A 31 -23.42 -20.79 -22.69
C LEU A 31 -21.89 -20.95 -22.60
N LEU A 32 -21.16 -20.68 -23.68
CA LEU A 32 -19.69 -20.66 -23.69
C LEU A 32 -19.12 -19.53 -22.83
N LEU A 33 -19.74 -18.34 -22.83
CA LEU A 33 -19.37 -17.23 -21.94
C LEU A 33 -19.62 -17.55 -20.48
N VAL A 34 -20.79 -18.14 -20.15
CA VAL A 34 -21.12 -18.54 -18.77
C VAL A 34 -20.22 -19.68 -18.30
N ALA A 35 -19.91 -20.65 -19.16
CA ALA A 35 -18.96 -21.71 -18.86
C ALA A 35 -17.53 -21.17 -18.69
N ALA A 36 -17.10 -20.21 -19.51
CA ALA A 36 -15.81 -19.54 -19.37
C ALA A 36 -15.73 -18.73 -18.06
N LEU A 37 -16.82 -18.05 -17.67
CA LEU A 37 -16.94 -17.35 -16.38
C LEU A 37 -16.92 -18.34 -15.21
N HIS A 38 -17.61 -19.48 -15.29
CA HIS A 38 -17.56 -20.52 -14.26
C HIS A 38 -16.18 -21.19 -14.16
N VAL A 39 -15.49 -21.46 -15.28
CA VAL A 39 -14.11 -21.98 -15.27
C VAL A 39 -13.14 -20.94 -14.72
N CYS A 40 -13.38 -19.64 -14.94
CA CYS A 40 -12.60 -18.56 -14.35
C CYS A 40 -12.85 -18.46 -12.83
N CYS A 41 -14.09 -18.58 -12.37
CA CYS A 41 -14.43 -18.60 -10.95
C CYS A 41 -13.94 -19.87 -10.22
N CYS A 42 -13.97 -21.04 -10.87
CA CYS A 42 -13.46 -22.29 -10.29
C CYS A 42 -11.92 -22.38 -10.32
N ARG A 43 -11.23 -21.62 -11.18
CA ARG A 43 -9.77 -21.42 -11.12
C ARG A 43 -9.33 -20.37 -10.10
N GLY A 44 -10.28 -19.63 -9.50
CA GLY A 44 -10.04 -18.68 -8.41
C GLY A 44 -9.86 -19.31 -7.02
N GLN A 45 -9.82 -20.64 -6.93
CA GLN A 45 -9.42 -21.38 -5.72
C GLN A 45 -8.15 -22.19 -5.98
N GLY A 46 -7.16 -21.57 -6.64
CA GLY A 46 -5.77 -21.95 -6.39
C GLY A 46 -5.38 -21.34 -5.05
N GLY A 47 -5.14 -22.18 -4.03
CA GLY A 47 -4.49 -21.71 -2.81
C GLY A 47 -3.29 -20.85 -3.18
N HIS A 48 -3.17 -19.67 -2.56
CA HIS A 48 -2.05 -18.76 -2.81
C HIS A 48 -0.76 -19.58 -2.75
N ALA A 49 -0.15 -19.83 -3.91
CA ALA A 49 1.23 -20.20 -3.96
C ALA A 49 1.95 -18.96 -3.42
N GLY A 50 2.24 -18.99 -2.10
CA GLY A 50 2.79 -17.85 -1.39
C GLY A 50 3.95 -17.27 -2.18
N THR A 51 4.06 -15.95 -2.21
CA THR A 51 5.01 -15.16 -3.01
C THR A 51 6.50 -15.46 -2.71
N GLY A 52 6.80 -16.52 -1.95
CA GLY A 52 8.08 -16.81 -1.33
C GLY A 52 8.37 -15.91 -0.12
N VAL A 53 7.53 -14.89 0.12
CA VAL A 53 7.69 -13.95 1.22
C VAL A 53 7.08 -14.54 2.49
N ALA A 54 7.93 -14.76 3.49
CA ALA A 54 7.57 -15.30 4.79
C ALA A 54 7.21 -14.20 5.81
N ALA A 55 7.64 -12.96 5.56
CA ALA A 55 7.45 -11.83 6.48
C ALA A 55 7.55 -10.47 5.82
N ILE A 56 6.92 -9.49 6.46
CA ILE A 56 7.03 -8.08 6.08
C ILE A 56 7.53 -7.26 7.27
N TYR A 57 8.60 -6.51 7.05
CA TYR A 57 9.09 -5.51 8.00
C TYR A 57 8.89 -4.13 7.38
N SER A 58 8.12 -3.27 8.04
CA SER A 58 7.78 -1.96 7.45
C SER A 58 8.18 -0.81 8.35
N LEU A 59 8.80 0.20 7.76
CA LEU A 59 9.12 1.49 8.36
C LEU A 59 8.31 2.57 7.63
N GLY A 60 8.18 3.76 8.19
CA GLY A 60 7.46 4.87 7.56
C GLY A 60 6.68 5.72 8.54
N ASP A 61 5.65 6.37 8.04
CA ASP A 61 4.86 7.35 8.76
C ASP A 61 3.40 6.90 8.97
N SER A 62 2.48 7.87 9.08
CA SER A 62 1.03 7.69 9.21
C SER A 62 0.38 6.79 8.16
N ILE A 63 0.90 6.75 6.94
CA ILE A 63 0.32 5.97 5.83
C ILE A 63 0.66 4.48 5.97
N THR A 64 1.63 4.15 6.82
CA THR A 64 2.08 2.77 7.06
C THR A 64 1.87 2.34 8.52
N ASP A 65 1.65 3.26 9.47
CA ASP A 65 1.50 2.95 10.90
C ASP A 65 0.25 2.10 11.20
N THR A 66 0.49 0.91 11.75
CA THR A 66 -0.57 -0.04 12.15
C THR A 66 -1.04 0.11 13.60
N GLY A 67 -0.50 1.08 14.33
CA GLY A 67 -0.93 1.46 15.68
C GLY A 67 0.19 1.78 16.67
N ASN A 68 1.44 1.98 16.25
CA ASN A 68 2.53 2.40 17.13
C ASN A 68 2.27 3.76 17.76
N LEU A 69 1.77 4.75 17.01
CA LEU A 69 1.43 6.07 17.59
C LEU A 69 0.48 5.93 18.79
N VAL A 70 -0.53 5.07 18.69
CA VAL A 70 -1.48 4.83 19.79
C VAL A 70 -0.80 4.25 21.04
N LYS A 71 0.32 3.52 20.88
CA LYS A 71 1.06 2.91 21.99
C LYS A 71 1.99 3.89 22.69
N GLU A 72 2.62 4.79 21.95
CA GLU A 72 3.57 5.75 22.53
C GLU A 72 2.93 7.09 22.92
N ALA A 73 1.78 7.44 22.34
CA ALA A 73 1.13 8.71 22.58
C ALA A 73 0.76 8.87 24.07
N PRO A 74 1.10 10.02 24.69
CA PRO A 74 0.64 10.34 26.03
C PRO A 74 -0.90 10.28 26.14
N PRO A 75 -1.46 10.00 27.34
CA PRO A 75 -2.89 10.08 27.56
C PRO A 75 -3.45 11.44 27.13
N GLY A 76 -4.53 11.44 26.34
CA GLY A 76 -5.13 12.67 25.82
C GLY A 76 -4.50 13.22 24.54
N ALA A 77 -3.36 12.66 24.08
CA ALA A 77 -2.77 12.98 22.79
C ALA A 77 -3.29 12.06 21.68
N PHE A 78 -3.51 12.64 20.51
CA PHE A 78 -3.97 11.93 19.30
C PHE A 78 -5.24 11.12 19.52
N GLU A 79 -6.18 11.61 20.35
CA GLU A 79 -7.39 10.87 20.67
C GLU A 79 -8.27 10.58 19.46
N THR A 80 -8.22 11.42 18.42
CA THR A 80 -9.00 11.20 17.19
C THR A 80 -8.76 9.82 16.56
N ILE A 81 -7.50 9.36 16.46
CA ILE A 81 -7.15 8.06 15.87
C ILE A 81 -7.59 6.86 16.73
N LYS A 82 -7.88 7.12 18.01
CA LYS A 82 -8.34 6.10 18.98
C LYS A 82 -9.86 5.93 18.97
N HIS A 83 -10.57 6.65 18.11
CA HIS A 83 -12.03 6.63 18.00
C HIS A 83 -12.49 6.47 16.54
N LEU A 84 -13.75 6.06 16.36
CA LEU A 84 -14.37 6.06 15.05
C LEU A 84 -14.40 7.50 14.49
N PRO A 85 -14.23 7.70 13.17
CA PRO A 85 -14.34 6.70 12.09
C PRO A 85 -13.08 5.87 11.83
N TYR A 86 -11.97 6.07 12.53
CA TYR A 86 -10.78 5.25 12.32
C TYR A 86 -11.06 3.78 12.67
N GLY A 87 -10.74 2.87 11.75
CA GLY A 87 -11.08 1.44 11.87
C GLY A 87 -12.57 1.10 11.77
N LEU A 88 -13.42 1.98 11.20
CA LEU A 88 -14.85 1.69 10.96
C LEU A 88 -15.08 0.33 10.28
N THR A 89 -14.29 -0.01 9.26
CA THR A 89 -14.40 -1.30 8.54
C THR A 89 -13.99 -2.51 9.38
N PHE A 90 -13.23 -2.29 10.46
CA PHE A 90 -12.91 -3.30 11.48
C PHE A 90 -13.93 -3.36 12.62
N GLY A 91 -14.93 -2.47 12.63
CA GLY A 91 -15.90 -2.30 13.71
C GLY A 91 -15.30 -1.73 15.01
N ARG A 92 -14.03 -1.30 14.99
CA ARG A 92 -13.35 -0.69 16.15
C ARG A 92 -12.11 0.10 15.71
N PRO A 93 -11.68 1.11 16.48
CA PRO A 93 -10.40 1.77 16.28
C PRO A 93 -9.23 0.79 16.30
N THR A 94 -8.35 0.91 15.30
CA THR A 94 -7.15 0.06 15.15
C THR A 94 -5.85 0.82 15.39
N GLY A 95 -5.90 2.16 15.37
CA GLY A 95 -4.70 3.01 15.36
C GLY A 95 -4.10 3.25 13.99
N ARG A 96 -4.71 2.74 12.91
CA ARG A 96 -4.36 3.12 11.53
C ARG A 96 -4.93 4.50 11.22
N CYS A 97 -4.23 5.32 10.45
CA CYS A 97 -4.72 6.60 9.94
C CYS A 97 -5.73 6.44 8.78
N SER A 98 -6.65 5.48 8.90
CA SER A 98 -7.69 5.14 7.92
C SER A 98 -8.94 4.62 8.62
N ASP A 99 -10.09 4.63 7.95
CA ASP A 99 -11.30 3.92 8.38
C ASP A 99 -11.15 2.39 8.24
N GLY A 100 -10.04 1.93 7.66
CA GLY A 100 -9.76 0.53 7.47
C GLY A 100 -8.30 0.20 7.20
N LEU A 101 -8.10 -0.59 6.14
CA LEU A 101 -6.81 -1.11 5.74
C LEU A 101 -5.91 0.00 5.19
N LEU A 102 -4.61 -0.14 5.43
CA LEU A 102 -3.55 0.64 4.80
C LEU A 102 -2.97 -0.14 3.62
N MET A 103 -2.17 0.52 2.77
CA MET A 103 -1.49 -0.13 1.63
C MET A 103 -0.69 -1.37 2.06
N ILE A 104 -0.03 -1.30 3.22
CA ILE A 104 0.74 -2.43 3.76
C ILE A 104 -0.12 -3.64 4.13
N ASP A 105 -1.39 -3.42 4.49
CA ASP A 105 -2.31 -4.51 4.81
C ASP A 105 -2.78 -5.24 3.55
N PHE A 106 -3.00 -4.50 2.45
CA PHE A 106 -3.29 -5.10 1.15
C PHE A 106 -2.09 -5.93 0.64
N LEU A 107 -0.87 -5.42 0.80
CA LEU A 107 0.34 -6.20 0.48
C LEU A 107 0.43 -7.49 1.32
N ALA A 108 0.13 -7.43 2.61
CA ALA A 108 0.09 -8.62 3.46
C ALA A 108 -0.96 -9.64 2.97
N GLN A 109 -2.16 -9.19 2.61
CA GLN A 109 -3.20 -10.06 2.05
C GLN A 109 -2.77 -10.75 0.77
N ASP A 110 -2.23 -9.99 -0.19
CA ASP A 110 -1.78 -10.51 -1.48
C ASP A 110 -0.63 -11.52 -1.32
N MET A 111 0.18 -11.39 -0.26
CA MET A 111 1.25 -12.32 0.08
C MET A 111 0.77 -13.51 0.92
N GLY A 112 -0.50 -13.56 1.32
CA GLY A 112 -1.04 -14.61 2.19
C GLY A 112 -0.53 -14.53 3.63
N LEU A 113 -0.11 -13.34 4.09
CA LEU A 113 0.41 -13.07 5.43
C LEU A 113 -0.65 -12.40 6.32
N PRO A 114 -0.59 -12.59 7.65
CA PRO A 114 -1.43 -11.82 8.56
C PRO A 114 -1.06 -10.33 8.54
N PHE A 115 -2.00 -9.46 8.93
CA PHE A 115 -1.71 -8.05 9.11
C PHE A 115 -0.61 -7.83 10.15
N LEU A 116 0.28 -6.88 9.85
CA LEU A 116 1.42 -6.60 10.70
C LEU A 116 0.96 -6.02 12.04
N ASN A 117 1.60 -6.49 13.11
CA ASN A 117 1.46 -5.91 14.43
C ASN A 117 2.38 -4.68 14.56
N PRO A 118 1.93 -3.61 15.24
CA PRO A 118 2.80 -2.50 15.60
C PRO A 118 3.87 -3.00 16.58
N TYR A 119 5.14 -2.67 16.32
CA TYR A 119 6.31 -3.07 17.08
C TYR A 119 6.19 -2.78 18.58
N LEU A 120 5.56 -1.66 18.95
CA LEU A 120 5.38 -1.25 20.35
C LEU A 120 4.24 -2.00 21.08
N ALA A 121 3.50 -2.90 20.41
CA ALA A 121 2.47 -3.68 21.07
C ALA A 121 3.05 -4.86 21.88
N MET A 122 2.66 -4.92 23.15
CA MET A 122 2.96 -6.05 24.04
C MET A 122 2.14 -7.29 23.70
N ASN A 123 2.69 -8.48 23.97
CA ASN A 123 2.02 -9.77 23.86
C ASN A 123 1.41 -10.00 22.46
N ARG A 124 2.22 -9.80 21.42
CA ARG A 124 1.89 -10.07 20.02
C ARG A 124 2.95 -10.97 19.40
N SER A 125 2.55 -11.75 18.40
CA SER A 125 3.50 -12.50 17.57
C SER A 125 4.05 -11.60 16.46
N PHE A 126 5.33 -11.76 16.20
CA PHE A 126 6.07 -11.11 15.12
C PHE A 126 6.66 -12.15 14.14
N ASP A 127 6.09 -13.36 14.13
CA ASP A 127 6.56 -14.50 13.31
C ASP A 127 6.42 -14.22 11.79
N HIS A 128 5.58 -13.26 11.41
CA HIS A 128 5.39 -12.79 10.03
C HIS A 128 5.88 -11.34 9.83
N GLY A 129 6.73 -10.87 10.74
CA GLY A 129 7.32 -9.53 10.68
C GLY A 129 6.62 -8.52 11.59
N ALA A 130 7.01 -7.26 11.44
CA ALA A 130 6.66 -6.17 12.36
C ALA A 130 6.57 -4.83 11.63
N ASN A 131 5.68 -3.97 12.12
CA ASN A 131 5.54 -2.60 11.64
C ASN A 131 6.21 -1.65 12.65
N PHE A 132 7.23 -0.93 12.21
CA PHE A 132 8.00 0.07 12.98
C PHE A 132 7.58 1.50 12.64
N ALA A 133 6.68 1.69 11.66
CA ALA A 133 6.19 3.00 11.25
C ALA A 133 5.43 3.68 12.41
N VAL A 134 5.53 5.01 12.48
CA VAL A 134 4.85 5.82 13.50
C VAL A 134 4.20 7.00 12.81
N ALA A 135 2.90 7.21 13.06
CA ALA A 135 2.19 8.34 12.50
C ALA A 135 2.81 9.68 12.92
N GLY A 136 3.06 10.54 11.92
CA GLY A 136 3.76 11.81 12.10
C GLY A 136 5.29 11.72 12.04
N ALA A 137 5.88 10.54 11.83
CA ALA A 137 7.32 10.39 11.76
C ALA A 137 7.96 11.20 10.62
N THR A 138 9.17 11.70 10.85
CA THR A 138 9.99 12.40 9.86
C THR A 138 11.09 11.49 9.32
N ALA A 139 11.56 11.75 8.11
CA ALA A 139 12.75 11.10 7.58
C ALA A 139 13.99 11.54 8.36
N MET A 140 14.19 12.86 8.48
CA MET A 140 15.28 13.45 9.24
C MET A 140 15.02 13.36 10.75
N ASP A 141 16.10 13.40 11.54
CA ASP A 141 16.00 13.51 12.99
C ASP A 141 15.44 14.92 13.35
N PRO A 142 14.40 15.03 14.21
CA PRO A 142 13.84 16.34 14.58
C PRO A 142 14.87 17.35 15.10
N ALA A 143 15.93 16.85 15.76
CA ALA A 143 17.05 17.66 16.23
C ALA A 143 17.85 18.31 15.07
N ASP A 144 18.03 17.56 13.98
CA ASP A 144 18.80 17.99 12.80
C ASP A 144 17.98 18.94 11.91
N GLN A 145 16.64 18.84 11.97
CA GLN A 145 15.76 19.54 11.05
C GLN A 145 15.49 21.00 11.41
N PHE A 146 15.44 21.32 12.71
CA PHE A 146 15.03 22.67 13.17
C PHE A 146 16.09 23.42 13.95
N ASN A 147 17.33 22.92 14.08
CA ASN A 147 18.35 23.48 14.98
C ASN A 147 17.77 23.75 16.39
N GLY A 148 16.85 22.90 16.86
CA GLY A 148 16.13 23.07 18.12
C GLY A 148 15.20 24.29 18.21
N ARG A 149 14.92 25.01 17.12
CA ARG A 149 14.10 26.24 17.12
C ARG A 149 12.60 26.00 17.25
N PHE A 150 12.16 24.78 16.95
CA PHE A 150 10.77 24.37 17.08
C PHE A 150 10.68 23.05 17.82
N SER A 151 9.84 23.02 18.86
CA SER A 151 9.41 21.76 19.45
C SER A 151 8.45 21.11 18.48
N MET A 152 8.83 19.95 17.97
CA MET A 152 7.95 19.12 17.16
C MET A 152 6.90 18.54 18.11
N PRO A 153 5.63 18.99 18.04
CA PRO A 153 4.66 18.66 19.08
C PRO A 153 4.28 17.18 19.07
N PHE A 154 4.58 16.49 17.98
CA PHE A 154 3.83 15.30 17.60
C PHE A 154 4.62 14.00 17.69
N THR A 155 5.93 13.97 17.44
CA THR A 155 6.71 12.75 17.63
C THR A 155 8.22 12.99 17.63
N ALA A 156 8.94 12.23 18.47
CA ALA A 156 10.40 12.13 18.42
C ALA A 156 10.85 11.02 17.44
N ASN A 157 9.91 10.38 16.75
CA ASN A 157 10.19 9.23 15.91
C ASN A 157 10.66 9.67 14.52
N SER A 158 11.95 9.47 14.28
CA SER A 158 12.57 9.60 12.96
C SER A 158 12.72 8.24 12.31
N LEU A 159 12.90 8.23 10.98
CA LEU A 159 13.26 7.01 10.23
C LEU A 159 14.51 6.33 10.81
N LYS A 160 15.46 7.12 11.31
CA LYS A 160 16.66 6.63 12.00
C LYS A 160 16.35 5.86 13.28
N LEU A 161 15.37 6.33 14.07
CA LEU A 161 14.93 5.61 15.27
C LEU A 161 14.22 4.31 14.89
N GLN A 162 13.35 4.33 13.89
CA GLN A 162 12.68 3.12 13.39
C GLN A 162 13.67 2.09 12.85
N LEU A 163 14.73 2.52 12.15
CA LEU A 163 15.82 1.65 11.73
C LEU A 163 16.57 1.04 12.91
N ARG A 164 16.76 1.79 13.99
CA ARG A 164 17.36 1.25 15.22
C ARG A 164 16.46 0.16 15.81
N TRP A 165 15.16 0.41 15.94
CA TRP A 165 14.20 -0.61 16.39
C TRP A 165 14.21 -1.86 15.53
N PHE A 166 14.25 -1.70 14.21
CA PHE A 166 14.37 -2.83 13.30
C PHE A 166 15.65 -3.64 13.57
N LYS A 167 16.82 -2.98 13.70
CA LYS A 167 18.08 -3.68 14.00
C LYS A 167 18.04 -4.40 15.35
N ASP A 168 17.53 -3.72 16.38
CA ASP A 168 17.44 -4.27 17.74
C ASP A 168 16.46 -5.45 17.78
N PHE A 169 15.34 -5.35 17.06
CA PHE A 169 14.39 -6.44 16.88
C PHE A 169 15.04 -7.67 16.22
N MET A 170 15.76 -7.48 15.10
CA MET A 170 16.41 -8.61 14.42
C MET A 170 17.45 -9.28 15.32
N LYS A 171 18.28 -8.50 16.02
CA LYS A 171 19.31 -9.01 16.93
C LYS A 171 18.77 -9.68 18.19
N SER A 172 17.59 -9.28 18.66
CA SER A 172 16.96 -9.91 19.83
C SER A 172 16.11 -11.13 19.47
N THR A 173 15.63 -11.20 18.22
CA THR A 173 14.81 -12.32 17.73
C THR A 173 15.66 -13.49 17.22
N PHE A 174 16.82 -13.20 16.65
CA PHE A 174 17.71 -14.19 16.04
C PHE A 174 19.07 -14.21 16.74
N ASN A 175 19.67 -15.39 16.89
CA ASN A 175 20.88 -15.56 17.68
C ASN A 175 22.15 -15.25 16.87
N THR A 176 22.09 -15.34 15.54
CA THR A 176 23.25 -15.13 14.65
C THR A 176 22.92 -14.25 13.45
N ASP A 177 23.95 -13.62 12.88
CA ASP A 177 23.80 -12.83 11.65
C ASP A 177 23.37 -13.69 10.46
N GLU A 178 23.76 -14.97 10.41
CA GLU A 178 23.31 -15.93 9.39
C GLU A 178 21.80 -16.19 9.47
N GLU A 179 21.24 -16.32 10.67
CA GLU A 179 19.79 -16.47 10.87
C GLU A 179 19.05 -15.21 10.41
N ILE A 180 19.58 -14.03 10.74
CA ILE A 180 19.04 -12.75 10.28
C ILE A 180 19.07 -12.66 8.75
N ARG A 181 20.21 -12.95 8.11
CA ARG A 181 20.33 -12.95 6.63
C ARG A 181 19.32 -13.90 6.00
N LYS A 182 19.23 -15.14 6.50
CA LYS A 182 18.29 -16.13 5.99
C LYS A 182 16.85 -15.66 6.13
N ARG A 183 16.50 -15.02 7.25
CA ARG A 183 15.18 -14.42 7.44
C ARG A 183 14.94 -13.32 6.40
N LEU A 184 15.87 -12.39 6.24
CA LEU A 184 15.71 -11.25 5.33
C LEU A 184 15.64 -11.66 3.85
N GLN A 185 16.33 -12.73 3.44
CA GLN A 185 16.23 -13.30 2.09
C GLN A 185 14.82 -13.76 1.71
N SER A 186 13.98 -14.07 2.69
CA SER A 186 12.58 -14.47 2.51
C SER A 186 11.60 -13.40 3.00
N SER A 187 12.04 -12.16 3.18
CA SER A 187 11.21 -11.08 3.72
C SER A 187 11.11 -9.91 2.75
N LEU A 188 9.99 -9.20 2.80
CA LEU A 188 9.88 -7.85 2.26
C LEU A 188 10.25 -6.85 3.36
N VAL A 189 11.28 -6.05 3.13
CA VAL A 189 11.56 -4.87 3.97
C VAL A 189 11.09 -3.63 3.21
N LEU A 190 10.02 -3.01 3.70
CA LEU A 190 9.42 -1.83 3.09
C LEU A 190 9.79 -0.58 3.88
N VAL A 191 10.52 0.34 3.25
CA VAL A 191 10.52 1.74 3.67
C VAL A 191 9.30 2.38 3.03
N GLY A 192 8.21 2.48 3.79
CA GLY A 192 6.94 3.06 3.37
C GLY A 192 7.05 4.58 3.17
N GLU A 193 5.90 5.25 3.06
CA GLU A 193 5.91 6.71 2.94
C GLU A 193 6.56 7.35 4.18
N ILE A 194 7.48 8.28 3.92
CA ILE A 194 8.24 9.03 4.89
C ILE A 194 8.81 10.27 4.19
N GLY A 195 8.96 11.39 4.90
CA GLY A 195 9.48 12.64 4.35
C GLY A 195 8.41 13.72 4.15
N GLY A 196 7.14 13.35 3.91
CA GLY A 196 6.06 14.33 3.81
C GLY A 196 5.91 15.20 5.07
N ASN A 197 6.05 14.58 6.23
CA ASN A 197 6.01 15.26 7.52
C ASN A 197 7.16 16.26 7.70
N ASP A 198 8.35 15.99 7.16
CA ASP A 198 9.48 16.92 7.22
C ASP A 198 9.10 18.28 6.60
N TYR A 199 8.39 18.26 5.47
CA TYR A 199 7.92 19.48 4.81
C TYR A 199 6.70 20.09 5.51
N ASN A 200 5.71 19.26 5.88
CA ASN A 200 4.47 19.72 6.51
C ASN A 200 4.76 20.48 7.81
N PHE A 201 5.64 19.93 8.66
CA PHE A 201 5.97 20.57 9.92
C PHE A 201 6.74 21.87 9.74
N ALA A 202 7.61 21.97 8.73
CA ALA A 202 8.26 23.23 8.40
C ALA A 202 7.24 24.30 7.92
N LEU A 203 6.28 23.89 7.06
CA LEU A 203 5.21 24.78 6.59
C LEU A 203 4.31 25.24 7.75
N PHE A 204 3.89 24.33 8.63
CA PHE A 204 3.12 24.68 9.83
C PHE A 204 3.91 25.56 10.81
N GLY A 205 5.24 25.48 10.79
CA GLY A 205 6.17 26.38 11.47
C GLY A 205 6.36 27.74 10.78
N ASN A 206 5.47 28.12 9.86
CA ASN A 206 5.50 29.38 9.09
C ASN A 206 6.74 29.55 8.20
N LYS A 207 7.35 28.46 7.74
CA LYS A 207 8.39 28.52 6.70
C LYS A 207 7.75 28.71 5.34
N ASN A 208 8.36 29.57 4.51
CA ASN A 208 7.94 29.69 3.12
C ASN A 208 8.47 28.52 2.28
N VAL A 209 7.86 28.32 1.10
CA VAL A 209 8.21 27.23 0.19
C VAL A 209 9.71 27.18 -0.13
N SER A 210 10.35 28.33 -0.40
CA SER A 210 11.78 28.40 -0.71
C SER A 210 12.69 27.96 0.44
N GLU A 211 12.27 28.17 1.70
CA GLU A 211 12.97 27.63 2.87
C GLU A 211 12.77 26.12 2.99
N VAL A 212 11.56 25.62 2.71
CA VAL A 212 11.22 24.19 2.79
C VAL A 212 11.91 23.38 1.70
N GLU A 213 12.04 23.92 0.48
CA GLU A 213 12.77 23.29 -0.63
C GLU A 213 14.23 22.98 -0.28
N LYS A 214 14.84 23.75 0.63
CA LYS A 214 16.22 23.50 1.08
C LYS A 214 16.36 22.21 1.88
N LEU A 215 15.26 21.66 2.42
CA LEU A 215 15.25 20.38 3.12
C LEU A 215 15.28 19.19 2.14
N ILE A 216 14.83 19.37 0.89
CA ILE A 216 14.65 18.27 -0.06
C ILE A 216 15.90 17.39 -0.21
N PRO A 217 17.12 17.93 -0.44
CA PRO A 217 18.29 17.10 -0.62
C PRO A 217 18.60 16.23 0.62
N ALA A 218 18.47 16.80 1.82
CA ALA A 218 18.76 16.10 3.07
C ALA A 218 17.72 15.01 3.39
N VAL A 219 16.43 15.30 3.20
CA VAL A 219 15.33 14.34 3.36
C VAL A 219 15.52 13.17 2.41
N VAL A 220 15.69 13.45 1.11
CA VAL A 220 15.87 12.41 0.08
C VAL A 220 17.10 11.56 0.36
N GLN A 221 18.23 12.18 0.72
CA GLN A 221 19.46 11.47 1.04
C GLN A 221 19.27 10.54 2.26
N THR A 222 18.57 11.01 3.29
CA THR A 222 18.28 10.21 4.49
C THR A 222 17.47 8.96 4.15
N ILE A 223 16.47 9.09 3.27
CA ILE A 223 15.65 7.96 2.81
C ILE A 223 16.49 6.98 1.98
N ILE A 224 17.30 7.49 1.05
CA ILE A 224 18.21 6.66 0.24
C ILE A 224 19.14 5.86 1.14
N ASP A 225 19.74 6.48 2.16
CA ASP A 225 20.66 5.78 3.04
C ASP A 225 19.94 4.76 3.93
N ALA A 226 18.74 5.08 4.39
CA ALA A 226 17.88 4.13 5.11
C ALA A 226 17.60 2.85 4.31
N THR A 227 17.34 2.95 3.01
CA THR A 227 17.09 1.77 2.15
C THR A 227 18.31 0.87 1.94
N LYS A 228 19.53 1.39 2.13
CA LYS A 228 20.76 0.60 2.03
C LYS A 228 21.05 -0.18 3.30
N VAL A 229 20.59 0.30 4.45
CA VAL A 229 20.89 -0.29 5.76
C VAL A 229 20.50 -1.78 5.87
N PRO A 230 19.29 -2.21 5.47
CA PRO A 230 18.94 -3.63 5.50
C PRO A 230 19.87 -4.52 4.66
N SER A 231 20.47 -3.98 3.59
CA SER A 231 21.41 -4.70 2.73
C SER A 231 22.86 -4.67 3.21
N GLN A 232 23.20 -3.80 4.17
CA GLN A 232 24.57 -3.57 4.63
C GLN A 232 24.85 -4.04 6.06
N VAL A 233 23.81 -4.23 6.87
CA VAL A 233 23.96 -4.55 8.30
C VAL A 233 24.05 -6.05 8.56
N PHE A 234 23.59 -6.87 7.61
CA PHE A 234 23.65 -8.32 7.68
C PHE A 234 24.24 -8.84 6.39
#